data_AF-A0A847S3P7-F1
#
_entry.id   AF-A0A847S3P7-F1
#
_cell.length_a   1.000
_cell.length_b   1.000
_cell.length_c   1.000
_cell.angle_alpha   90.00
_cell.angle_beta   90.00
_cell.angle_gamma   90.00
#
_symmetry.space_group_name_H-M   'P 1'
#
loop_
_entity.id
_entity.type
_entity.pdbx_description
1 polymer ?
#
loop_
_entity_poly.entity_id
_entity_poly.type
_entity_poly.pdbx_seq_one_letter_code
_entity_poly.pdbx_strand_id
1 'polypeptide(L)'
;MKTLLLLLTGIACSWAATAQIVIKVQPPSEPFRDSIVYQGDNAILIFDRQHLLDYMITMDTTLRNNKNSNKVFRNIQFARLNNNDMANHFLKAYCFVEDTLNKEISFRTDKMNLLWAEDCGILMPYVEEILPDLLATGNLKIVERGSKIVQPAYKLIFEPINNNNYRVFRMNNGKEIFRESTFCVEQITHR
;
A
#
# COMPACT_ATOMS: atom_id res chain seq x y z
N MET A 1 -4.92 34.59 -36.05
CA MET A 1 -4.03 33.43 -35.80
C MET A 1 -3.42 33.43 -34.39
N LYS A 2 -2.97 34.56 -33.83
CA LYS A 2 -2.36 34.62 -32.48
C LYS A 2 -3.31 34.27 -31.33
N THR A 3 -4.59 34.58 -31.45
CA THR A 3 -5.64 34.28 -30.46
C THR A 3 -6.02 32.80 -30.37
N LEU A 4 -5.93 32.06 -31.47
CA LEU A 4 -6.25 30.63 -31.50
C LEU A 4 -5.17 29.79 -30.80
N LEU A 5 -3.90 30.17 -30.97
CA LEU A 5 -2.75 29.56 -30.29
C LEU A 5 -2.82 29.76 -28.77
N LEU A 6 -3.18 30.96 -28.30
CA LEU A 6 -3.37 31.25 -26.87
C LEU A 6 -4.48 30.41 -26.24
N LEU A 7 -5.59 30.20 -26.96
CA LEU A 7 -6.71 29.39 -26.50
C LEU A 7 -6.32 27.89 -26.42
N LEU A 8 -5.58 27.39 -27.40
CA LEU A 8 -5.05 26.03 -27.40
C LEU A 8 -4.04 25.79 -26.26
N THR A 9 -3.16 26.74 -25.97
CA THR A 9 -2.29 26.67 -24.77
C THR A 9 -3.07 26.76 -23.46
N GLY A 10 -4.16 27.54 -23.40
CA GLY A 10 -5.02 27.61 -22.22
C GLY A 10 -5.75 26.28 -21.94
N ILE A 11 -6.24 25.62 -22.99
CA ILE A 11 -6.90 24.30 -22.90
C ILE A 11 -5.86 23.21 -22.59
N ALA A 12 -4.69 23.23 -23.22
CA ALA A 12 -3.62 22.27 -22.95
C ALA A 12 -3.07 22.38 -21.52
N CYS A 13 -2.92 23.60 -20.98
CA CYS A 13 -2.49 23.81 -19.59
C CYS A 13 -3.57 23.40 -18.58
N SER A 14 -4.86 23.52 -18.92
CA SER A 14 -5.94 23.07 -18.03
C SER A 14 -6.11 21.55 -18.03
N TRP A 15 -5.63 20.83 -19.05
CA TRP A 15 -5.53 19.36 -19.04
C TRP A 15 -4.23 18.84 -18.40
N ALA A 16 -3.17 19.65 -18.37
CA ALA A 16 -1.94 19.35 -17.64
C ALA A 16 -2.07 19.50 -16.11
N ALA A 17 -3.16 20.11 -15.63
CA ALA A 17 -3.62 19.98 -14.26
C ALA A 17 -4.19 18.56 -14.07
N THR A 18 -3.30 17.57 -14.12
CA THR A 18 -3.58 16.18 -13.79
C THR A 18 -4.42 16.12 -12.53
N ALA A 19 -5.55 15.42 -12.63
CA ALA A 19 -6.54 15.27 -11.58
C ALA A 19 -5.91 14.71 -10.29
N GLN A 20 -5.39 15.60 -9.44
CA GLN A 20 -4.92 15.26 -8.11
C GLN A 20 -6.16 14.99 -7.26
N ILE A 21 -6.44 13.71 -7.01
CA ILE A 21 -7.57 13.32 -6.17
C ILE A 21 -7.16 13.60 -4.73
N VAL A 22 -7.89 14.50 -4.06
CA VAL A 22 -7.69 14.78 -2.64
C VAL A 22 -8.49 13.77 -1.83
N ILE A 23 -7.78 13.01 -1.00
CA ILE A 23 -8.35 12.02 -0.09
C ILE A 23 -8.37 12.62 1.30
N LYS A 24 -9.54 12.59 1.94
CA LYS A 24 -9.71 12.98 3.34
C LYS A 24 -9.59 11.75 4.22
N VAL A 25 -8.82 11.85 5.29
CA VAL A 25 -8.75 10.80 6.31
C VAL A 25 -10.10 10.70 7.00
N GLN A 26 -10.66 9.50 7.04
CA GLN A 26 -11.88 9.26 7.79
C GLN A 26 -11.54 9.25 9.28
N PRO A 27 -12.33 9.94 10.13
CA PRO A 27 -12.19 9.76 11.56
C PRO A 27 -12.49 8.28 11.87
N PRO A 28 -11.67 7.61 12.68
CA PRO A 28 -11.92 6.22 13.03
C PRO A 28 -13.25 6.14 13.80
N SER A 29 -14.11 5.21 13.40
CA SER A 29 -15.43 5.01 14.00
C SER A 29 -15.33 4.51 15.45
N GLU A 30 -14.27 3.75 15.76
CA GLU A 30 -13.89 3.32 17.10
C GLU A 30 -12.40 3.59 17.33
N PRO A 31 -11.94 3.78 18.58
CA PRO A 31 -10.52 3.79 18.89
C PRO A 31 -9.85 2.51 18.38
N PHE A 32 -8.69 2.63 17.73
CA PHE A 32 -7.91 1.46 17.30
C PHE A 32 -7.61 0.57 18.52
N ARG A 33 -8.12 -0.67 18.51
CA ARG A 33 -7.89 -1.63 19.61
C ARG A 33 -6.51 -2.28 19.47
N ASP A 34 -6.23 -2.81 18.29
CA ASP A 34 -4.93 -3.35 17.89
C ASP A 34 -4.53 -2.70 16.56
N SER A 35 -3.42 -1.96 16.55
CA SER A 35 -3.01 -1.19 15.37
C SER A 35 -1.77 -1.76 14.71
N ILE A 36 -1.77 -1.76 13.39
CA ILE A 36 -0.57 -1.98 12.57
C ILE A 36 0.08 -0.63 12.29
N VAL A 37 1.39 -0.54 12.53
CA VAL A 37 2.18 0.69 12.30
C VAL A 37 3.17 0.47 11.18
N TYR A 38 2.93 1.06 10.01
CA TYR A 38 3.85 1.02 8.87
C TYR A 38 4.62 2.33 8.74
N GLN A 39 5.95 2.27 8.87
CA GLN A 39 6.83 3.44 8.85
C GLN A 39 7.60 3.48 7.53
N GLY A 40 7.19 4.37 6.65
CA GLY A 40 7.94 4.74 5.45
C GLY A 40 8.99 5.81 5.73
N ASP A 41 9.59 6.33 4.66
CA ASP A 41 10.63 7.35 4.76
C ASP A 41 10.08 8.69 5.28
N ASN A 42 8.92 9.12 4.78
CA ASN A 42 8.32 10.41 5.16
C ASN A 42 7.08 10.27 6.05
N ALA A 43 6.43 9.11 6.07
CA ALA A 43 5.11 8.91 6.68
C ALA A 43 5.09 7.72 7.62
N ILE A 44 4.28 7.82 8.68
CA ILE A 44 3.87 6.71 9.52
C ILE A 44 2.38 6.49 9.27
N LEU A 45 2.01 5.29 8.84
CA LEU A 45 0.65 4.85 8.60
C LEU A 45 0.21 3.98 9.75
N ILE A 46 -1.00 4.24 10.26
CA ILE A 46 -1.57 3.50 11.39
C ILE A 46 -2.99 3.10 11.01
N PHE A 47 -3.29 1.81 11.07
CA PHE A 47 -4.61 1.27 10.75
C PHE A 47 -4.95 0.08 11.64
N ASP A 48 -6.23 -0.28 11.71
CA ASP A 48 -6.70 -1.40 12.52
C ASP A 48 -6.21 -2.74 11.96
N ARG A 49 -5.70 -3.62 12.84
CA ARG A 49 -5.33 -5.00 12.50
C ARG A 49 -6.47 -5.75 11.81
N GLN A 50 -7.73 -5.44 12.16
CA GLN A 50 -8.91 -6.06 11.58
C GLN A 50 -8.92 -5.96 10.05
N HIS A 51 -8.47 -4.84 9.47
CA HIS A 51 -8.40 -4.71 8.01
C HIS A 51 -7.47 -5.74 7.35
N LEU A 52 -6.35 -6.07 8.00
CA LEU A 52 -5.46 -7.11 7.50
C LEU A 52 -6.08 -8.49 7.70
N LEU A 53 -6.73 -8.75 8.85
CA LEU A 53 -7.39 -10.01 9.11
C LEU A 53 -8.52 -10.29 8.10
N ASP A 54 -9.37 -9.31 7.82
CA ASP A 54 -10.47 -9.41 6.85
C ASP A 54 -9.96 -9.71 5.43
N TYR A 55 -8.87 -9.04 5.04
CA TYR A 55 -8.17 -9.32 3.78
C TYR A 55 -7.66 -10.76 3.74
N MET A 56 -7.00 -11.22 4.81
CA MET A 56 -6.46 -12.58 4.88
C MET A 56 -7.59 -13.63 4.83
N ILE A 57 -8.71 -13.44 5.53
CA ILE A 57 -9.88 -14.34 5.44
C ILE A 57 -10.42 -14.44 4.00
N THR A 58 -10.56 -13.29 3.33
CA THR A 58 -11.01 -13.25 1.93
C THR A 58 -10.00 -13.92 0.99
N MET A 59 -8.71 -13.71 1.25
CA MET A 59 -7.62 -14.21 0.44
C MET A 59 -7.44 -15.72 0.59
N ASP A 60 -7.70 -16.29 1.77
CA ASP A 60 -7.68 -17.74 2.00
C ASP A 60 -8.64 -18.47 1.05
N THR A 61 -9.85 -17.92 0.91
CA THR A 61 -10.84 -18.44 -0.04
C THR A 61 -10.39 -18.24 -1.49
N THR A 62 -9.87 -17.06 -1.83
CA THR A 62 -9.34 -16.77 -3.17
C THR A 62 -8.20 -17.71 -3.56
N LEU A 63 -7.26 -17.96 -2.65
CA LEU A 63 -6.11 -18.83 -2.88
C LEU A 63 -6.52 -20.28 -3.13
N ARG A 64 -7.42 -20.83 -2.29
CA ARG A 64 -7.94 -22.18 -2.48
C ARG A 64 -8.60 -22.35 -3.85
N ASN A 65 -9.43 -21.39 -4.25
CA ASN A 65 -10.10 -21.39 -5.56
C ASN A 65 -9.11 -21.29 -6.73
N ASN A 66 -7.94 -20.68 -6.51
CA ASN A 66 -6.89 -20.51 -7.52
C ASN A 66 -5.71 -21.48 -7.35
N LYS A 67 -5.92 -22.61 -6.66
CA LYS A 67 -4.89 -23.66 -6.44
C LYS A 67 -3.59 -23.12 -5.85
N ASN A 68 -3.69 -22.14 -4.95
CA ASN A 68 -2.59 -21.44 -4.30
C ASN A 68 -1.62 -20.74 -5.27
N SER A 69 -2.12 -20.31 -6.44
CA SER A 69 -1.34 -19.55 -7.41
C SER A 69 -0.89 -18.21 -6.82
N ASN A 70 0.40 -17.91 -6.88
CA ASN A 70 0.95 -16.61 -6.47
C ASN A 70 0.44 -15.43 -7.32
N LYS A 71 -0.13 -15.70 -8.50
CA LYS A 71 -0.67 -14.69 -9.43
C LYS A 71 -1.88 -13.93 -8.90
N VAL A 72 -2.47 -14.37 -7.77
CA VAL A 72 -3.56 -13.64 -7.12
C VAL A 72 -3.07 -12.41 -6.36
N PHE A 73 -1.76 -12.31 -6.12
CA PHE A 73 -1.13 -11.16 -5.47
C PHE A 73 -0.44 -10.26 -6.48
N ARG A 74 -0.40 -8.96 -6.17
CA ARG A 74 0.37 -7.98 -6.95
C ARG A 74 1.79 -7.84 -6.45
N ASN A 75 2.05 -8.14 -5.17
CA ASN A 75 3.35 -7.96 -4.55
C ASN A 75 4.40 -8.90 -5.17
N ILE A 76 5.48 -8.30 -5.65
CA ILE A 76 6.56 -8.96 -6.38
C ILE A 76 7.31 -9.97 -5.53
N GLN A 77 7.31 -9.81 -4.20
CA GLN A 77 7.99 -10.74 -3.31
C GLN A 77 7.41 -12.16 -3.42
N PHE A 78 6.15 -12.31 -3.85
CA PHE A 78 5.53 -13.61 -4.09
C PHE A 78 5.81 -14.21 -5.47
N ALA A 79 6.36 -13.45 -6.42
CA ALA A 79 6.46 -13.85 -7.83
C ALA A 79 7.27 -15.13 -8.06
N ARG A 80 8.19 -15.47 -7.14
CA ARG A 80 9.03 -16.67 -7.21
C ARG A 80 8.55 -17.84 -6.38
N LEU A 81 7.48 -17.68 -5.59
CA LEU A 81 6.91 -18.78 -4.82
C LEU A 81 6.12 -19.71 -5.75
N ASN A 82 6.40 -21.01 -5.67
CA ASN A 82 5.51 -22.01 -6.27
C ASN A 82 4.23 -22.15 -5.43
N ASN A 83 3.26 -22.92 -5.92
CA ASN A 83 1.96 -23.05 -5.25
C ASN A 83 2.05 -23.65 -3.82
N ASN A 84 3.01 -24.54 -3.57
CA ASN A 84 3.20 -25.13 -2.24
C ASN A 84 3.81 -24.09 -1.27
N ASP A 85 4.85 -23.40 -1.72
CA ASP A 85 5.50 -22.35 -0.94
C ASP A 85 4.55 -21.19 -0.65
N MET A 86 3.71 -20.81 -1.62
CA MET A 86 2.68 -19.79 -1.44
C MET A 86 1.65 -20.22 -0.39
N ALA A 87 1.18 -21.47 -0.43
CA ALA A 87 0.25 -22.00 0.57
C ALA A 87 0.86 -21.98 1.98
N ASN A 88 2.10 -22.43 2.12
CA ASN A 88 2.80 -22.47 3.41
C ASN A 88 3.09 -21.06 3.95
N HIS A 89 3.52 -20.15 3.08
CA HIS A 89 3.77 -18.76 3.45
C HIS A 89 2.49 -18.10 3.94
N PHE A 90 1.40 -18.26 3.18
CA PHE A 90 0.10 -17.69 3.53
C PHE A 90 -0.43 -18.26 4.84
N LEU A 91 -0.36 -19.57 5.05
CA LEU A 91 -0.79 -20.19 6.30
C LEU A 91 0.00 -19.66 7.50
N LYS A 92 1.33 -19.56 7.40
CA LYS A 92 2.17 -19.03 8.47
C LYS A 92 1.82 -17.57 8.80
N ALA A 93 1.63 -16.74 7.76
CA ALA A 93 1.20 -15.36 7.93
C ALA A 93 -0.21 -15.24 8.54
N TYR A 94 -1.14 -16.09 8.09
CA TYR A 94 -2.51 -16.14 8.62
C TYR A 94 -2.51 -16.47 10.12
N CYS A 95 -1.80 -17.52 10.53
CA CYS A 95 -1.69 -17.87 11.94
C CYS A 95 -1.03 -16.77 12.77
N PHE A 96 -0.03 -16.07 12.22
CA PHE A 96 0.61 -14.96 12.93
C PHE A 96 -0.36 -13.80 13.17
N VAL A 97 -1.17 -13.42 12.18
CA VAL A 97 -2.15 -12.33 12.30
C VAL A 97 -3.40 -12.75 13.07
N GLU A 98 -3.69 -14.04 13.23
CA GLU A 98 -4.78 -14.53 14.10
C GLU A 98 -4.37 -14.57 15.58
N ASP A 99 -3.08 -14.76 15.88
CA ASP A 99 -2.59 -14.84 17.24
C ASP A 99 -2.67 -13.49 17.99
N THR A 100 -3.65 -13.37 18.87
CA THR A 100 -3.91 -12.18 19.70
C THR A 100 -2.79 -11.83 20.69
N LEU A 101 -1.82 -12.72 20.92
CA LEU A 101 -0.63 -12.41 21.71
C LEU A 101 0.32 -11.45 20.98
N ASN A 102 0.27 -11.42 19.64
CA ASN A 102 1.05 -10.52 18.80
C ASN A 102 0.41 -9.12 18.73
N LYS A 103 0.64 -8.29 19.76
CA LYS A 103 0.00 -6.97 19.89
C LYS A 103 0.74 -5.84 19.17
N GLU A 104 2.06 -5.95 19.03
CA GLU A 104 2.87 -4.93 18.39
C GLU A 104 3.29 -5.36 16.98
N ILE A 105 2.52 -4.95 15.99
CA ILE A 105 2.86 -5.16 14.58
C ILE A 105 3.37 -3.83 14.03
N SER A 106 4.68 -3.70 13.91
CA SER A 106 5.30 -2.52 13.31
C SER A 106 6.32 -2.86 12.25
N PHE A 107 6.20 -2.15 11.14
CA PHE A 107 7.03 -2.26 9.96
C PHE A 107 7.85 -0.99 9.78
N ARG A 108 9.08 -1.16 9.30
CA ARG A 108 9.92 -0.05 8.84
C ARG A 108 10.50 -0.40 7.48
N THR A 109 10.36 0.51 6.51
CA THR A 109 10.92 0.36 5.16
C THR A 109 12.44 0.45 5.13
N ASP A 110 13.05 1.05 6.15
CA ASP A 110 14.50 1.14 6.31
C ASP A 110 15.15 -0.15 6.85
N LYS A 111 14.35 -1.18 7.14
CA LYS A 111 14.82 -2.51 7.52
C LYS A 111 14.46 -3.53 6.45
N MET A 112 15.42 -4.38 6.10
CA MET A 112 15.18 -5.52 5.23
C MET A 112 14.36 -6.56 5.99
N ASN A 113 13.12 -6.77 5.55
CA ASN A 113 12.28 -7.85 6.06
C ASN A 113 12.41 -9.05 5.11
N LEU A 114 12.78 -10.20 5.65
CA LEU A 114 12.85 -11.43 4.88
C LEU A 114 11.43 -11.93 4.62
N LEU A 115 11.18 -12.41 3.41
CA LEU A 115 9.89 -13.01 3.04
C LEU A 115 9.46 -14.08 4.06
N TRP A 116 10.40 -14.95 4.45
CA TRP A 116 10.16 -16.03 5.42
C TRP A 116 10.45 -15.68 6.88
N ALA A 117 10.35 -14.41 7.26
CA ALA A 117 10.61 -14.00 8.64
C ALA A 117 9.77 -14.82 9.65
N GLU A 118 10.32 -15.00 10.84
CA GLU A 118 9.65 -15.68 11.96
C GLU A 118 8.88 -14.72 12.87
N ASP A 119 9.11 -13.42 12.69
CA ASP A 119 8.42 -12.33 13.38
C ASP A 119 7.32 -11.74 12.49
N CYS A 120 6.82 -10.55 12.89
CA CYS A 120 5.79 -9.85 12.14
C CYS A 120 6.18 -9.51 10.69
N GLY A 121 7.48 -9.54 10.33
CA GLY A 121 7.98 -9.28 8.98
C GLY A 121 7.35 -10.15 7.90
N ILE A 122 6.87 -11.36 8.24
CA ILE A 122 6.14 -12.24 7.31
C ILE A 122 4.85 -11.61 6.78
N LEU A 123 4.27 -10.67 7.53
CA LEU A 123 3.05 -9.96 7.16
C LEU A 123 3.31 -8.78 6.21
N MET A 124 4.56 -8.33 6.08
CA MET A 124 4.90 -7.13 5.31
C MET A 124 4.33 -7.14 3.88
N PRO A 125 4.49 -8.21 3.08
CA PRO A 125 4.03 -8.16 1.70
C PRO A 125 2.50 -8.03 1.61
N TYR A 126 1.76 -8.60 2.58
CA TYR A 126 0.30 -8.50 2.66
C TYR A 126 -0.16 -7.12 3.12
N VAL A 127 0.59 -6.48 4.02
CA VAL A 127 0.35 -5.08 4.39
C VAL A 127 0.50 -4.18 3.17
N GLU A 128 1.57 -4.38 2.39
CA GLU A 128 1.82 -3.62 1.16
C GLU A 128 0.77 -3.87 0.07
N GLU A 129 0.13 -5.04 0.05
CA GLU A 129 -1.00 -5.34 -0.86
C GLU A 129 -2.25 -4.50 -0.55
N ILE A 130 -2.56 -4.27 0.73
CA ILE A 130 -3.80 -3.58 1.17
C ILE A 130 -3.63 -2.07 1.37
N LEU A 131 -2.40 -1.61 1.63
CA LEU A 131 -2.10 -0.20 1.88
C LEU A 131 -2.65 0.73 0.79
N PRO A 132 -2.50 0.45 -0.52
CA PRO A 132 -3.08 1.28 -1.57
C PRO A 132 -4.60 1.47 -1.46
N ASP A 133 -5.33 0.44 -1.01
CA ASP A 133 -6.80 0.47 -0.93
C ASP A 133 -7.25 1.19 0.36
N LEU A 134 -6.53 0.99 1.46
CA LEU A 134 -6.73 1.75 2.70
C LEU A 134 -6.41 3.24 2.50
N LEU A 135 -5.36 3.55 1.75
CA LEU A 135 -5.03 4.92 1.35
C LEU A 135 -6.07 5.50 0.40
N ALA A 136 -6.57 4.74 -0.57
CA ALA A 136 -7.60 5.25 -1.49
C ALA A 136 -8.92 5.60 -0.76
N THR A 137 -9.26 4.83 0.27
CA THR A 137 -10.50 5.00 1.05
C THR A 137 -10.38 5.98 2.23
N GLY A 138 -9.16 6.31 2.65
CA GLY A 138 -8.91 7.17 3.81
C GLY A 138 -9.10 6.45 5.16
N ASN A 139 -9.12 5.11 5.18
CA ASN A 139 -9.35 4.29 6.38
C ASN A 139 -8.09 4.06 7.23
N LEU A 140 -7.13 4.99 7.16
CA LEU A 140 -5.92 4.93 7.96
C LEU A 140 -5.50 6.32 8.44
N LYS A 141 -4.79 6.36 9.55
CA LYS A 141 -4.17 7.58 10.08
C LYS A 141 -2.79 7.77 9.45
N ILE A 142 -2.53 9.00 9.01
CA ILE A 142 -1.23 9.39 8.44
C ILE A 142 -0.57 10.40 9.36
N VAL A 143 0.68 10.13 9.73
CA VAL A 143 1.51 11.03 10.53
C VAL A 143 2.79 11.33 9.75
N GLU A 144 3.13 12.60 9.60
CA GLU A 144 4.41 12.98 9.00
C GLU A 144 5.56 12.60 9.95
N ARG A 145 6.54 11.81 9.47
CA ARG A 145 7.59 11.21 10.31
C ARG A 145 8.49 12.26 10.96
N GLY A 146 8.80 13.35 10.24
CA GLY A 146 9.70 14.42 10.71
C GLY A 146 9.03 15.38 11.70
N SER A 147 7.82 15.87 11.38
CA SER A 147 7.11 16.88 12.19
C SER A 147 6.16 16.26 13.23
N LYS A 148 5.86 14.96 13.11
CA LYS A 148 4.83 14.25 13.89
C LYS A 148 3.41 14.81 13.72
N ILE A 149 3.18 15.63 12.69
CA ILE A 149 1.87 16.22 12.41
C ILE A 149 0.97 15.17 11.74
N VAL A 150 -0.23 15.00 12.27
CA VAL A 150 -1.28 14.18 11.66
C VAL A 150 -1.80 14.88 10.40
N GLN A 151 -1.82 14.18 9.27
CA GLN A 151 -2.30 14.71 8.00
C GLN A 151 -3.81 14.43 7.88
N PRO A 152 -4.68 15.46 7.83
CA PRO A 152 -6.13 15.26 7.70
C PRO A 152 -6.55 14.92 6.26
N ALA A 153 -5.68 15.22 5.29
CA ALA A 153 -5.90 14.94 3.88
C ALA A 153 -4.56 14.82 3.14
N TYR A 154 -4.59 14.12 2.01
CA TYR A 154 -3.45 13.87 1.15
C TYR A 154 -3.91 13.71 -0.29
N LYS A 155 -2.98 13.54 -1.22
CA LYS A 155 -3.22 13.50 -2.65
C LYS A 155 -2.90 12.12 -3.21
N LEU A 156 -3.75 11.63 -4.10
CA LEU A 156 -3.50 10.50 -4.97
C LEU A 156 -3.18 11.01 -6.38
N ILE A 157 -2.12 10.44 -6.95
CA ILE A 157 -1.64 10.65 -8.31
C ILE A 157 -1.46 9.27 -8.94
N PHE A 158 -1.70 9.16 -10.24
CA PHE A 158 -1.42 7.94 -11.00
C PHE A 158 -0.09 8.09 -11.75
N GLU A 159 0.76 7.08 -11.60
CA GLU A 159 2.05 6.95 -12.29
C GLU A 159 1.94 5.87 -13.38
N PRO A 160 2.07 6.22 -14.66
CA PRO A 160 2.08 5.25 -15.76
C PRO A 160 3.45 4.57 -15.86
N ILE A 161 3.49 3.23 -15.78
CA ILE A 161 4.67 2.38 -16.00
C ILE A 161 4.26 1.18 -16.84
N ASN A 162 4.94 0.94 -17.97
CA ASN A 162 4.68 -0.21 -18.86
C ASN A 162 3.18 -0.41 -19.19
N ASN A 163 2.48 0.68 -19.55
CA ASN A 163 1.04 0.73 -19.83
C ASN A 163 0.10 0.41 -18.64
N ASN A 164 0.63 0.23 -17.43
CA ASN A 164 -0.16 0.12 -16.20
C ASN A 164 -0.08 1.43 -15.40
N ASN A 165 -1.17 1.81 -14.74
CA ASN A 165 -1.21 2.97 -13.86
C ASN A 165 -1.10 2.53 -12.40
N TYR A 166 -0.06 3.00 -11.72
CA TYR A 166 0.19 2.72 -10.30
C TYR A 166 -0.18 3.92 -9.44
N ARG A 167 -0.67 3.66 -8.23
CA ARG A 167 -1.06 4.71 -7.29
C ARG A 167 0.14 5.25 -6.52
N VAL A 168 0.25 6.57 -6.49
CA VAL A 168 1.24 7.31 -5.70
C VAL A 168 0.52 8.26 -4.77
N PHE A 169 0.75 8.11 -3.48
CA PHE A 169 0.14 8.91 -2.42
C PHE A 169 1.15 9.92 -1.89
N ARG A 170 0.76 11.19 -1.81
CA ARG A 170 1.62 12.29 -1.34
C ARG A 170 0.91 13.18 -0.34
N MET A 171 1.64 13.64 0.66
CA MET A 171 1.16 14.68 1.59
C MET A 171 0.95 16.00 0.85
N ASN A 172 0.25 16.94 1.51
CA ASN A 172 -0.01 18.26 0.93
C ASN A 172 1.28 19.08 0.69
N ASN A 173 2.35 18.79 1.46
CA ASN A 173 3.68 19.38 1.26
C ASN A 173 4.50 18.70 0.13
N GLY A 174 3.92 17.74 -0.58
CA GLY A 174 4.53 17.04 -1.71
C GLY A 174 5.37 15.81 -1.35
N LYS A 175 5.61 15.54 -0.05
CA LYS A 175 6.36 14.34 0.38
C LYS A 175 5.58 13.06 0.09
N GLU A 176 6.28 12.03 -0.38
CA GLU A 176 5.68 10.74 -0.70
C GLU A 176 5.31 9.96 0.57
N ILE A 177 4.10 9.41 0.57
CA ILE A 177 3.56 8.55 1.61
C ILE A 177 3.80 7.09 1.26
N PHE A 178 3.39 6.71 0.04
CA PHE A 178 3.43 5.35 -0.46
C PHE A 178 3.36 5.36 -1.99
N ARG A 179 4.02 4.39 -2.61
CA ARG A 179 4.05 4.20 -4.07
C ARG A 179 3.89 2.73 -4.40
N GLU A 180 2.78 2.39 -5.04
CA GLU A 180 2.38 1.01 -5.37
C GLU A 180 3.39 0.31 -6.30
N SER A 181 3.97 1.05 -7.25
CA SER A 181 4.97 0.49 -8.18
C SER A 181 6.22 -0.05 -7.49
N THR A 182 6.56 0.44 -6.29
CA THR A 182 7.73 -0.03 -5.51
C THR A 182 7.66 -1.52 -5.18
N PHE A 183 6.45 -2.06 -5.02
CA PHE A 183 6.22 -3.42 -4.55
C PHE A 183 5.54 -4.30 -5.59
N CYS A 184 4.91 -3.72 -6.62
CA CYS A 184 4.18 -4.48 -7.63
C CYS A 184 4.95 -4.67 -8.95
N VAL A 185 5.96 -3.86 -9.22
CA VAL A 185 6.74 -3.95 -10.47
C VAL A 185 8.00 -4.76 -10.21
N GLU A 186 8.26 -5.76 -11.05
CA GLU A 186 9.57 -6.39 -11.07
C GLU A 186 10.59 -5.34 -11.48
N GLN A 187 11.56 -5.03 -10.61
CA GLN A 187 12.67 -4.18 -11.00
C GLN A 187 13.39 -4.90 -12.14
N ILE A 188 13.16 -4.43 -13.38
CA ILE A 188 13.86 -4.89 -14.56
C ILE A 188 15.33 -4.52 -14.34
N THR A 189 16.08 -5.46 -13.78
CA THR A 189 17.53 -5.42 -13.83
C THR A 189 17.86 -5.74 -15.27
N HIS A 190 17.95 -4.70 -16.10
CA HIS A 190 18.67 -4.79 -17.36
C HIS A 190 20.09 -5.26 -17.02
N ARG A 191 20.35 -6.55 -17.21
CA ARG A 191 21.71 -7.10 -17.34
C ARG A 191 22.10 -7.04 -18.80
#